data_AF-A0A3E3I6Z8-F1
#
_entry.id   AF-A0A3E3I6Z8-F1
#
_cell.length_a   1.000
_cell.length_b   1.000
_cell.length_c   1.000
_cell.angle_alpha   90.00
_cell.angle_beta   90.00
_cell.angle_gamma   90.00
#
_symmetry.space_group_name_H-M   'P 1'
#
loop_
_entity.id
_entity.type
_entity.pdbx_description
1 polymer ?
#
loop_
_entity_poly.entity_id
_entity_poly.type
_entity_poly.pdbx_seq_one_letter_code
_entity_poly.pdbx_strand_id
1 'polypeptide(L)'
;MEEKYHPSPDSPTEIPFHPAHASYLKSLVTQAGARDPSHLIFGADRHKYKLNPPASPEQVRRFEEKHNLLLPEEYKFFLTQIGNGGAGPYYGLYSLDEAERYTEYLETTQTAAKQKDEEVPVPAFIDRRMTPEDWAVRMEELDNCSDDEYDSLIYKLCAGMLVIGTQGCTYDTVLMCRGSERGKIVYIDWNLEPEYGPFFTGMPFLYWYEMYFQEILQDHNLTSYGYLCLKSEEELVKDFCEMDKKTAVEDNRDVPPLNKEQLLSSLFRFKTAAAETIDFLAALKEPELDAMRTELLFRFDLHRGREVFEQLLSGSNPDAAICCARRLPEGEKCRYYQPMLQLLYGENVTEKNRLLYFLHDCKCRRAGDIIVFAMDNNNKEETRKTAVYVIGTCDDKMNYVRELSELMRGESYWLAHTALQAVFRSKCRKLDDTYLWMWKKYKTDRMMSANLKIAFQTNGISPQ
;
A
#
# COMPACT_ATOMS: atom_id res chain seq x y z
N MET A 1 -27.32 25.93 8.34
CA MET A 1 -25.88 25.76 8.65
C MET A 1 -25.82 24.52 9.52
N GLU A 2 -25.58 23.38 8.90
CA GLU A 2 -25.41 22.11 9.59
C GLU A 2 -24.00 22.09 10.19
N GLU A 3 -23.89 21.82 11.48
CA GLU A 3 -22.60 21.71 12.19
C GLU A 3 -21.81 20.54 11.61
N LYS A 4 -20.62 20.84 11.06
CA LYS A 4 -19.64 19.82 10.68
C LYS A 4 -19.17 19.10 11.93
N TYR A 5 -19.25 17.77 11.91
CA TYR A 5 -18.73 16.92 12.97
C TYR A 5 -17.19 16.96 12.96
N HIS A 6 -16.58 17.45 14.04
CA HIS A 6 -15.12 17.46 14.26
C HIS A 6 -14.82 16.74 15.57
N PRO A 7 -14.61 15.41 15.58
CA PRO A 7 -14.21 14.73 16.80
C PRO A 7 -12.73 15.02 17.11
N SER A 8 -12.47 15.50 18.33
CA SER A 8 -11.13 15.46 18.93
C SER A 8 -10.95 14.09 19.62
N PRO A 9 -9.77 13.44 19.53
CA PRO A 9 -9.51 12.13 20.13
C PRO A 9 -9.73 12.06 21.65
N ASP A 10 -9.76 13.21 22.34
CA ASP A 10 -9.74 13.30 23.81
C ASP A 10 -11.08 13.73 24.44
N SER A 11 -12.19 13.75 23.70
CA SER A 11 -13.50 14.10 24.26
C SER A 11 -14.52 12.98 24.05
N PRO A 12 -15.20 12.47 25.11
CA PRO A 12 -16.40 11.69 24.94
C PRO A 12 -17.52 12.65 24.51
N THR A 13 -17.49 13.08 23.25
CA THR A 13 -18.59 13.84 22.67
C THR A 13 -19.81 12.93 22.64
N GLU A 14 -20.83 13.29 23.43
CA GLU A 14 -22.19 12.76 23.31
C GLU A 14 -22.60 12.81 21.84
N ILE A 15 -22.51 11.68 21.14
CA ILE A 15 -23.08 11.52 19.81
C ILE A 15 -24.60 11.54 20.03
N PRO A 16 -25.36 12.54 19.55
CA PRO A 16 -26.79 12.36 19.51
C PRO A 16 -27.02 11.44 18.32
N PHE A 17 -27.25 10.14 18.58
CA PHE A 17 -27.74 9.15 17.62
C PHE A 17 -29.15 9.55 17.12
N HIS A 18 -29.23 10.69 16.42
CA HIS A 18 -30.46 11.38 16.06
C HIS A 18 -30.85 11.03 14.61
N PRO A 19 -32.16 10.90 14.29
CA PRO A 19 -32.62 10.58 12.94
C PRO A 19 -32.12 11.53 11.83
N ALA A 20 -31.82 12.78 12.19
CA ALA A 20 -31.24 13.76 11.28
C ALA A 20 -29.85 13.33 10.76
N HIS A 21 -29.02 12.77 11.64
CA HIS A 21 -27.67 12.32 11.26
C HIS A 21 -27.72 11.12 10.31
N ALA A 22 -28.62 10.16 10.56
CA ALA A 22 -28.83 9.03 9.64
C ALA A 22 -29.28 9.50 8.25
N SER A 23 -30.15 10.52 8.19
CA SER A 23 -30.62 11.10 6.93
C SER A 23 -29.49 11.80 6.18
N TYR A 24 -28.63 12.53 6.89
CA TYR A 24 -27.43 13.15 6.34
C TYR A 24 -26.46 12.11 5.76
N LEU A 25 -26.14 11.04 6.48
CA LEU A 25 -25.22 10.00 5.98
C LEU A 25 -25.78 9.30 4.73
N LYS A 26 -27.09 8.99 4.69
CA LYS A 26 -27.74 8.47 3.47
C LYS A 26 -27.67 9.45 2.29
N SER A 27 -27.80 10.75 2.58
CA SER A 27 -27.64 11.82 1.59
C SER A 27 -26.21 11.85 1.04
N LEU A 28 -25.19 11.72 1.89
CA LEU A 28 -23.79 11.66 1.44
C LEU A 28 -23.54 10.49 0.49
N VAL A 29 -24.02 9.28 0.83
CA VAL A 29 -23.89 8.10 -0.05
C VAL A 29 -24.51 8.37 -1.42
N THR A 30 -25.70 8.98 -1.44
CA THR A 30 -26.42 9.31 -2.67
C THR A 30 -25.66 10.35 -3.50
N GLN A 31 -25.16 11.41 -2.86
CA GLN A 31 -24.38 12.45 -3.52
C GLN A 31 -23.05 11.90 -4.07
N ALA A 32 -22.38 11.04 -3.32
CA ALA A 32 -21.14 10.39 -3.77
C ALA A 32 -21.39 9.51 -4.99
N GLY A 33 -22.49 8.73 -5.01
CA GLY A 33 -22.89 7.96 -6.19
C GLY A 33 -23.24 8.83 -7.41
N ALA A 34 -23.80 10.02 -7.20
CA ALA A 34 -24.02 10.98 -8.28
C ALA A 34 -22.70 11.60 -8.79
N ARG A 35 -21.69 11.72 -7.93
CA ARG A 35 -20.35 12.21 -8.28
C ARG A 35 -19.51 11.18 -9.02
N ASP A 36 -19.77 9.89 -8.78
CA ASP A 36 -19.10 8.76 -9.45
C ASP A 36 -20.09 7.85 -10.23
N PRO A 37 -20.71 8.35 -11.31
CA PRO A 37 -21.72 7.59 -12.06
C PRO A 37 -21.13 6.38 -12.81
N SER A 38 -19.81 6.34 -12.99
CA SER A 38 -19.10 5.25 -13.66
C SER A 38 -18.47 4.26 -12.68
N HIS A 39 -18.62 4.47 -11.36
CA HIS A 39 -18.06 3.63 -10.31
C HIS A 39 -16.53 3.45 -10.43
N LEU A 40 -15.81 4.55 -10.68
CA LEU A 40 -14.35 4.57 -10.83
C LEU A 40 -13.61 4.61 -9.49
N ILE A 41 -14.28 5.00 -8.39
CA ILE A 41 -13.70 4.86 -7.05
C ILE A 41 -13.51 3.37 -6.76
N PHE A 42 -12.34 3.02 -6.22
CA PHE A 42 -11.96 1.63 -5.98
C PHE A 42 -13.01 0.89 -5.13
N GLY A 43 -13.51 -0.23 -5.66
CA GLY A 43 -14.53 -1.09 -5.04
C GLY A 43 -15.98 -0.61 -5.17
N ALA A 44 -16.21 0.61 -5.68
CA ALA A 44 -17.54 1.17 -5.87
C ALA A 44 -18.38 0.43 -6.94
N ASP A 45 -17.74 -0.27 -7.86
CA ASP A 45 -18.40 -1.10 -8.87
C ASP A 45 -19.15 -2.30 -8.26
N ARG A 46 -18.71 -2.76 -7.07
CA ARG A 46 -19.34 -3.85 -6.32
C ARG A 46 -20.58 -3.39 -5.57
N HIS A 47 -20.47 -2.36 -4.74
CA HIS A 47 -21.59 -1.89 -3.90
C HIS A 47 -22.49 -0.86 -4.60
N LYS A 48 -22.01 -0.19 -5.67
CA LYS A 48 -22.76 0.76 -6.52
C LYS A 48 -23.46 1.87 -5.75
N TYR A 49 -22.83 2.32 -4.66
CA TYR A 49 -23.39 3.28 -3.70
C TYR A 49 -24.78 2.88 -3.15
N LYS A 50 -25.10 1.58 -3.10
CA LYS A 50 -26.35 1.07 -2.54
C LYS A 50 -26.17 0.61 -1.11
N LEU A 51 -26.98 1.17 -0.21
CA LEU A 51 -27.13 0.67 1.15
C LEU A 51 -28.06 -0.54 1.17
N ASN A 52 -27.78 -1.50 2.05
CA ASN A 52 -28.73 -2.55 2.37
C ASN A 52 -29.86 -1.99 3.24
N PRO A 53 -31.04 -2.65 3.27
CA PRO A 53 -32.07 -2.31 4.25
C PRO A 53 -31.52 -2.35 5.69
N PRO A 54 -31.92 -1.41 6.57
CA PRO A 54 -31.52 -1.46 7.97
C PRO A 54 -31.98 -2.73 8.68
N ALA A 55 -31.16 -3.22 9.62
CA ALA A 55 -31.52 -4.32 10.50
C ALA A 55 -32.49 -3.85 11.60
N SER A 56 -33.35 -4.75 12.09
CA SER A 56 -34.15 -4.46 13.28
C SER A 56 -33.29 -4.48 14.55
N PRO A 57 -33.67 -3.73 15.61
CA PRO A 57 -33.01 -3.84 16.91
C PRO A 57 -32.97 -5.28 17.44
N GLU A 58 -34.01 -6.09 17.21
CA GLU A 58 -34.04 -7.51 17.56
C GLU A 58 -32.98 -8.34 16.82
N GLN A 59 -32.71 -8.06 15.54
CA GLN A 59 -31.64 -8.75 14.80
C GLN A 59 -30.27 -8.44 15.40
N VAL A 60 -30.02 -7.18 15.74
CA VAL A 60 -28.77 -6.74 16.40
C VAL A 60 -28.62 -7.43 17.76
N ARG A 61 -29.66 -7.41 18.61
CA ARG A 61 -29.60 -8.08 19.92
C ARG A 61 -29.35 -9.58 19.82
N ARG A 62 -29.99 -10.26 18.87
CA ARG A 62 -29.75 -11.71 18.62
C ARG A 62 -28.32 -11.98 18.20
N PHE A 63 -27.73 -11.11 17.38
CA PHE A 63 -26.33 -11.22 16.98
C PHE A 63 -25.41 -11.07 18.21
N GLU A 64 -25.61 -10.02 19.02
CA GLU A 64 -24.82 -9.79 20.24
C GLU A 64 -24.92 -10.95 21.23
N GLU A 65 -26.14 -11.47 21.47
CA GLU A 65 -26.40 -12.61 22.34
C GLU A 65 -25.74 -13.90 21.84
N LYS A 66 -25.84 -14.19 20.53
CA LYS A 66 -25.26 -15.39 19.92
C LYS A 66 -23.74 -15.42 20.01
N HIS A 67 -23.11 -14.26 19.85
CA HIS A 67 -21.66 -14.11 19.75
C HIS A 67 -20.98 -13.63 21.03
N ASN A 68 -21.71 -13.45 22.13
CA ASN A 68 -21.17 -12.93 23.39
C ASN A 68 -20.35 -11.63 23.19
N LEU A 69 -20.83 -10.78 22.28
CA LEU A 69 -20.11 -9.60 21.80
C LEU A 69 -21.04 -8.40 21.80
N LEU A 70 -20.61 -7.29 22.42
CA LEU A 70 -21.38 -6.05 22.42
C LEU A 70 -20.87 -5.11 21.33
N LEU A 71 -21.71 -4.87 20.32
CA LEU A 71 -21.37 -4.00 19.20
C LEU A 71 -21.24 -2.53 19.65
N PRO A 72 -20.27 -1.77 19.11
CA PRO A 72 -20.15 -0.35 19.35
C PRO A 72 -21.45 0.42 19.02
N GLU A 73 -21.78 1.44 19.83
CA GLU A 73 -23.04 2.20 19.66
C GLU A 73 -23.15 2.85 18.27
N GLU A 74 -22.03 3.38 17.78
CA GLU A 74 -21.90 3.91 16.40
C GLU A 74 -22.29 2.89 15.32
N TYR A 75 -21.85 1.64 15.49
CA TYR A 75 -22.15 0.58 14.54
C TYR A 75 -23.59 0.09 14.66
N LYS A 76 -24.13 -0.01 15.88
CA LYS A 76 -25.57 -0.33 16.09
C LYS A 76 -26.49 0.74 15.49
N PHE A 77 -26.11 2.01 15.62
CA PHE A 77 -26.82 3.11 14.97
C PHE A 77 -26.79 2.95 13.45
N PHE A 78 -25.62 2.68 12.85
CA PHE A 78 -25.50 2.43 11.42
C PHE A 78 -26.39 1.27 10.96
N LEU A 79 -26.29 0.11 11.61
CA LEU A 79 -27.05 -1.08 11.25
C LEU A 79 -28.56 -0.85 11.29
N THR A 80 -29.05 -0.13 12.30
CA THR A 80 -30.49 0.04 12.53
C THR A 80 -31.11 1.27 11.85
N GLN A 81 -30.33 2.30 11.56
CA GLN A 81 -30.83 3.56 10.99
C GLN A 81 -30.38 3.79 9.55
N ILE A 82 -29.22 3.27 9.15
CA ILE A 82 -28.58 3.58 7.85
C ILE A 82 -28.70 2.39 6.90
N GLY A 83 -28.11 1.25 7.25
CA GLY A 83 -28.19 0.02 6.48
C GLY A 83 -27.48 -1.15 7.14
N ASN A 84 -27.98 -2.37 6.93
CA ASN A 84 -27.31 -3.60 7.34
C ASN A 84 -26.19 -3.96 6.34
N GLY A 85 -25.14 -3.13 6.30
CA GLY A 85 -24.09 -3.18 5.28
C GLY A 85 -24.45 -2.44 3.98
N GLY A 86 -23.71 -2.74 2.91
CA GLY A 86 -23.84 -2.11 1.59
C GLY A 86 -22.73 -1.09 1.33
N ALA A 87 -23.09 0.08 0.80
CA ALA A 87 -22.11 1.10 0.40
C ALA A 87 -21.20 1.54 1.54
N GLY A 88 -19.89 1.59 1.27
CA GLY A 88 -18.85 2.00 2.20
C GLY A 88 -17.47 1.88 1.54
N PRO A 89 -16.38 2.16 2.28
CA PRO A 89 -15.02 2.04 1.78
C PRO A 89 -14.72 0.69 1.11
N TYR A 90 -13.82 0.72 0.12
CA TYR A 90 -13.40 -0.45 -0.64
C TYR A 90 -14.59 -1.21 -1.25
N TYR A 91 -14.71 -2.51 -0.98
CA TYR A 91 -15.76 -3.36 -1.53
C TYR A 91 -17.12 -3.23 -0.82
N GLY A 92 -17.25 -2.27 0.10
CA GLY A 92 -18.45 -2.03 0.90
C GLY A 92 -18.42 -2.76 2.25
N LEU A 93 -19.50 -2.55 3.00
CA LEU A 93 -19.70 -3.13 4.32
C LEU A 93 -20.55 -4.39 4.25
N TYR A 94 -20.14 -5.39 5.02
CA TYR A 94 -20.88 -6.63 5.22
C TYR A 94 -22.15 -6.39 6.02
N SER A 95 -23.22 -7.10 5.64
CA SER A 95 -24.37 -7.32 6.51
C SER A 95 -23.97 -8.13 7.73
N LEU A 96 -24.81 -8.15 8.79
CA LEU A 96 -24.58 -9.02 9.96
C LEU A 96 -24.35 -10.49 9.59
N ASP A 97 -25.10 -11.01 8.60
CA ASP A 97 -24.95 -12.41 8.15
C ASP A 97 -23.61 -12.65 7.45
N GLU A 98 -23.15 -11.68 6.65
CA GLU A 98 -21.84 -11.73 6.00
C GLU A 98 -20.71 -11.54 7.01
N ALA A 99 -20.84 -10.61 7.96
CA ALA A 99 -19.86 -10.38 9.01
C ALA A 99 -19.70 -11.62 9.90
N GLU A 100 -20.80 -12.31 10.21
CA GLU A 100 -20.75 -13.62 10.88
C GLU A 100 -19.98 -14.64 10.03
N ARG A 101 -20.29 -14.75 8.74
CA ARG A 101 -19.69 -15.73 7.85
C ARG A 101 -18.19 -15.51 7.63
N TYR A 102 -17.76 -14.25 7.53
CA TYR A 102 -16.38 -13.89 7.18
C TYR A 102 -15.50 -13.66 8.40
N THR A 103 -16.07 -13.53 9.60
CA THR A 103 -15.29 -13.56 10.83
C THR A 103 -15.15 -15.01 11.30
N GLU A 104 -14.23 -15.77 10.69
CA GLU A 104 -14.09 -17.22 10.87
C GLU A 104 -13.96 -17.64 12.34
N TYR A 105 -13.21 -16.88 13.13
CA TYR A 105 -12.98 -17.13 14.56
C TYR A 105 -13.83 -16.23 15.47
N LEU A 106 -15.01 -15.81 14.99
CA LEU A 106 -15.94 -15.01 15.80
C LEU A 106 -16.39 -15.83 17.02
N GLU A 107 -16.24 -15.22 18.20
CA GLU A 107 -16.70 -15.81 19.45
C GLU A 107 -18.19 -16.19 19.35
N THR A 108 -18.53 -17.38 19.85
CA THR A 108 -19.91 -17.85 20.00
C THR A 108 -20.14 -18.23 21.45
N THR A 109 -21.40 -18.23 21.89
CA THR A 109 -21.77 -18.73 23.22
C THR A 109 -21.29 -20.16 23.48
N GLN A 110 -21.15 -20.99 22.45
CA GLN A 110 -20.63 -22.36 22.55
C GLN A 110 -19.10 -22.41 22.69
N THR A 111 -18.36 -21.59 21.95
CA THR A 111 -16.89 -21.51 22.07
C THR A 111 -16.47 -20.86 23.38
N ALA A 112 -17.16 -19.79 23.80
CA ALA A 112 -16.98 -19.17 25.11
C ALA A 112 -17.25 -20.17 26.25
N ALA A 113 -18.28 -21.02 26.11
CA ALA A 113 -18.59 -22.05 27.10
C ALA A 113 -17.56 -23.20 27.15
N LYS A 114 -16.79 -23.45 26.09
CA LYS A 114 -15.69 -24.44 26.09
C LYS A 114 -14.42 -23.90 26.76
N GLN A 115 -14.25 -22.59 26.86
CA GLN A 115 -13.13 -21.91 27.53
C GLN A 115 -13.38 -21.67 29.04
N LYS A 116 -14.44 -22.26 29.60
CA LYS A 116 -15.00 -22.05 30.95
C LYS A 116 -14.09 -22.29 32.16
N ASP A 117 -12.82 -22.63 32.00
CA ASP A 117 -11.86 -22.54 33.12
C ASP A 117 -11.42 -21.09 33.39
N GLU A 118 -11.76 -20.14 32.51
CA GLU A 118 -11.54 -18.70 32.70
C GLU A 118 -12.89 -17.96 32.88
N GLU A 119 -13.14 -17.36 34.06
CA GLU A 119 -14.37 -16.59 34.38
C GLU A 119 -14.51 -15.28 33.59
N VAL A 120 -13.51 -14.90 32.79
CA VAL A 120 -13.39 -13.60 32.12
C VAL A 120 -13.27 -13.80 30.60
N PRO A 121 -14.00 -13.03 29.76
CA PRO A 121 -13.83 -13.07 28.31
C PRO A 121 -12.37 -12.85 27.91
N VAL A 122 -11.91 -13.59 26.90
CA VAL A 122 -10.54 -13.44 26.38
C VAL A 122 -10.29 -11.97 26.03
N PRO A 123 -9.21 -11.35 26.57
CA PRO A 123 -8.88 -9.97 26.27
C PRO A 123 -8.57 -9.80 24.78
N ALA A 124 -8.90 -8.65 24.22
CA ALA A 124 -8.54 -8.35 22.84
C ALA A 124 -7.01 -8.28 22.71
N PHE A 125 -6.43 -9.09 21.83
CA PHE A 125 -4.99 -9.05 21.56
C PHE A 125 -4.61 -7.78 20.78
N ILE A 126 -5.42 -7.43 19.78
CA ILE A 126 -5.31 -6.14 19.08
C ILE A 126 -5.74 -5.04 20.06
N ASP A 127 -4.72 -4.46 20.70
CA ASP A 127 -4.83 -3.40 21.69
C ASP A 127 -3.83 -2.30 21.32
N ARG A 128 -4.12 -1.04 21.64
CA ARG A 128 -3.23 0.09 21.34
C ARG A 128 -1.85 -0.02 22.00
N ARG A 129 -1.71 -0.83 23.05
CA ARG A 129 -0.44 -1.08 23.74
C ARG A 129 0.39 -2.19 23.09
N MET A 130 -0.18 -2.90 22.12
CA MET A 130 0.54 -3.93 21.37
C MET A 130 1.69 -3.31 20.60
N THR A 131 2.88 -3.85 20.81
CA THR A 131 4.09 -3.45 20.08
C THR A 131 4.27 -4.30 18.82
N PRO A 132 5.07 -3.83 17.84
CA PRO A 132 5.50 -4.67 16.72
C PRO A 132 6.14 -5.99 17.17
N GLU A 133 6.88 -5.97 18.29
CA GLU A 133 7.49 -7.16 18.88
C GLU A 133 6.44 -8.13 19.43
N ASP A 134 5.40 -7.64 20.12
CA ASP A 134 4.30 -8.50 20.60
C ASP A 134 3.59 -9.21 19.43
N TRP A 135 3.41 -8.49 18.32
CA TRP A 135 2.86 -9.06 17.09
C TRP A 135 3.78 -10.14 16.52
N ALA A 136 5.05 -9.82 16.33
CA ALA A 136 6.05 -10.74 15.76
C ALA A 136 6.14 -12.04 16.57
N VAL A 137 6.18 -11.94 17.91
CA VAL A 137 6.19 -13.10 18.80
C VAL A 137 4.93 -13.95 18.60
N ARG A 138 3.75 -13.35 18.51
CA ARG A 138 2.51 -14.10 18.26
C ARG A 138 2.49 -14.78 16.90
N MET A 139 3.04 -14.14 15.86
CA MET A 139 3.12 -14.75 14.52
C MET A 139 4.10 -15.92 14.51
N GLU A 140 5.23 -15.80 15.21
CA GLU A 140 6.18 -16.91 15.41
C GLU A 140 5.56 -18.06 16.22
N GLU A 141 4.75 -17.76 17.24
CA GLU A 141 3.97 -18.78 17.97
C GLU A 141 2.99 -19.50 17.04
N LEU A 142 2.28 -18.78 16.18
CA LEU A 142 1.34 -19.37 15.22
C LEU A 142 2.04 -20.26 14.17
N ASP A 143 3.21 -19.85 13.68
CA ASP A 143 3.97 -20.61 12.68
C ASP A 143 4.58 -21.91 13.25
N ASN A 144 4.89 -21.91 14.55
CA ASN A 144 5.55 -23.05 15.22
C ASN A 144 4.61 -23.94 16.04
N CYS A 145 3.34 -23.59 16.18
CA CYS A 145 2.38 -24.38 16.96
C CYS A 145 1.91 -25.66 16.24
N SER A 146 1.33 -26.59 16.99
CA SER A 146 0.64 -27.74 16.40
C SER A 146 -0.72 -27.36 15.82
N ASP A 147 -1.25 -28.18 14.90
CA ASP A 147 -2.60 -27.99 14.32
C ASP A 147 -3.68 -27.87 15.42
N ASP A 148 -3.55 -28.62 16.51
CA ASP A 148 -4.49 -28.58 17.65
C ASP A 148 -4.41 -27.27 18.46
N GLU A 149 -3.25 -26.62 18.48
CA GLU A 149 -3.01 -25.35 19.19
C GLU A 149 -3.33 -24.13 18.34
N TYR A 150 -3.21 -24.25 17.02
CA TYR A 150 -3.42 -23.17 16.05
C TYR A 150 -4.78 -22.51 16.23
N ASP A 151 -5.86 -23.31 16.27
CA ASP A 151 -7.23 -22.82 16.44
C ASP A 151 -7.41 -22.01 17.74
N SER A 152 -6.70 -22.38 18.80
CA SER A 152 -6.75 -21.66 20.08
C SER A 152 -6.00 -20.33 20.02
N LEU A 153 -4.83 -20.30 19.37
CA LEU A 153 -4.02 -19.10 19.22
C LEU A 153 -4.68 -18.09 18.29
N ILE A 154 -5.19 -18.52 17.15
CA ILE A 154 -5.87 -17.65 16.19
C ILE A 154 -7.20 -17.12 16.75
N TYR A 155 -7.90 -17.93 17.56
CA TYR A 155 -9.07 -17.45 18.30
C TYR A 155 -8.72 -16.31 19.26
N LYS A 156 -7.61 -16.44 20.00
CA LYS A 156 -7.13 -15.38 20.90
C LYS A 156 -6.69 -14.13 20.13
N LEU A 157 -6.09 -14.32 18.94
CA LEU A 157 -5.74 -13.22 18.04
C LEU A 157 -6.98 -12.42 17.62
N CYS A 158 -8.03 -13.14 17.22
CA CYS A 158 -9.28 -12.57 16.71
C CYS A 158 -10.24 -12.06 17.81
N ALA A 159 -9.88 -12.23 19.08
CA ALA A 159 -10.76 -11.95 20.20
C ALA A 159 -11.23 -10.48 20.20
N GLY A 160 -12.56 -10.29 20.21
CA GLY A 160 -13.17 -8.97 20.30
C GLY A 160 -13.19 -8.16 19.00
N MET A 161 -12.84 -8.77 17.87
CA MET A 161 -12.87 -8.14 16.56
C MET A 161 -14.05 -8.63 15.72
N LEU A 162 -14.52 -7.79 14.80
CA LEU A 162 -15.56 -8.15 13.83
C LEU A 162 -15.12 -7.71 12.44
N VAL A 163 -15.03 -8.65 11.48
CA VAL A 163 -14.75 -8.31 10.09
C VAL A 163 -16.01 -7.72 9.47
N ILE A 164 -15.95 -6.46 9.06
CA ILE A 164 -17.10 -5.70 8.55
C ILE A 164 -16.98 -5.36 7.05
N GLY A 165 -15.89 -5.76 6.39
CA GLY A 165 -15.68 -5.56 4.96
C GLY A 165 -14.30 -6.03 4.53
N THR A 166 -14.06 -6.07 3.22
CA THR A 166 -12.77 -6.46 2.65
C THR A 166 -12.17 -5.34 1.79
N GLN A 167 -10.85 -5.23 1.78
CA GLN A 167 -10.11 -4.38 0.84
C GLN A 167 -9.64 -5.16 -0.40
N GLY A 168 -9.88 -6.48 -0.43
CA GLY A 168 -9.38 -7.42 -1.43
C GLY A 168 -8.06 -8.07 -1.03
N CYS A 169 -7.59 -8.99 -1.86
CA CYS A 169 -6.41 -9.82 -1.55
C CYS A 169 -6.56 -10.50 -0.18
N THR A 170 -5.69 -10.17 0.76
CA THR A 170 -5.63 -10.68 2.13
C THR A 170 -6.03 -9.63 3.16
N TYR A 171 -6.52 -8.46 2.73
CA TYR A 171 -6.80 -7.33 3.62
C TYR A 171 -8.27 -7.24 3.97
N ASP A 172 -8.56 -7.18 5.28
CA ASP A 172 -9.90 -6.96 5.79
C ASP A 172 -10.01 -5.72 6.67
N THR A 173 -11.21 -5.14 6.66
CA THR A 173 -11.60 -4.05 7.54
C THR A 173 -12.27 -4.60 8.77
N VAL A 174 -11.65 -4.33 9.92
CA VAL A 174 -12.07 -4.84 11.22
C VAL A 174 -12.62 -3.72 12.07
N LEU A 175 -13.79 -3.96 12.67
CA LEU A 175 -14.33 -3.15 13.75
C LEU A 175 -13.96 -3.80 15.08
N MET A 176 -13.23 -3.06 15.91
CA MET A 176 -12.94 -3.52 17.26
C MET A 176 -14.19 -3.37 18.14
N CYS A 177 -14.67 -4.48 18.69
CA CYS A 177 -15.86 -4.55 19.54
C CYS A 177 -15.51 -4.65 21.04
N ARG A 178 -14.25 -4.97 21.36
CA ARG A 178 -13.68 -5.06 22.71
C ARG A 178 -12.27 -4.45 22.72
N GLY A 179 -11.70 -4.26 23.91
CA GLY A 179 -10.35 -3.73 24.09
C GLY A 179 -10.28 -2.20 24.04
N SER A 180 -9.06 -1.67 24.10
CA SER A 180 -8.84 -0.22 24.10
C SER A 180 -9.25 0.47 22.80
N GLU A 181 -9.27 -0.25 21.69
CA GLU A 181 -9.63 0.28 20.38
C GLU A 181 -11.11 0.11 20.05
N ARG A 182 -11.95 -0.28 21.03
CA ARG A 182 -13.38 -0.49 20.84
C ARG A 182 -14.06 0.69 20.13
N GLY A 183 -14.79 0.38 19.05
CA GLY A 183 -15.51 1.35 18.22
C GLY A 183 -14.69 1.91 17.07
N LYS A 184 -13.38 1.61 17.00
CA LYS A 184 -12.48 2.09 15.95
C LYS A 184 -12.21 1.03 14.89
N ILE A 185 -11.72 1.51 13.75
CA ILE A 185 -11.37 0.70 12.58
C ILE A 185 -9.90 0.30 12.62
N VAL A 186 -9.66 -0.99 12.37
CA VAL A 186 -8.33 -1.60 12.21
C VAL A 186 -8.30 -2.31 10.85
N TYR A 187 -7.15 -2.29 10.18
CA TYR A 187 -6.92 -3.08 8.98
C TYR A 187 -5.97 -4.22 9.28
N ILE A 188 -6.35 -5.43 8.87
CA ILE A 188 -5.54 -6.63 9.08
C ILE A 188 -5.15 -7.23 7.73
N ASP A 189 -3.88 -7.62 7.60
CA ASP A 189 -3.41 -8.46 6.50
C ASP A 189 -3.33 -9.91 6.99
N TRP A 190 -4.15 -10.78 6.42
CA TRP A 190 -4.20 -12.20 6.76
C TRP A 190 -2.99 -13.01 6.25
N ASN A 191 -2.01 -12.39 5.59
CA ASN A 191 -0.69 -13.01 5.43
C ASN A 191 0.02 -13.18 6.78
N LEU A 192 -0.35 -12.39 7.79
CA LEU A 192 0.14 -12.53 9.17
C LEU A 192 1.68 -12.48 9.27
N GLU A 193 2.31 -11.69 8.42
CA GLU A 193 3.76 -11.52 8.39
C GLU A 193 4.26 -10.89 9.71
N PRO A 194 5.31 -11.44 10.35
CA PRO A 194 5.81 -10.94 11.64
C PRO A 194 6.24 -9.47 11.61
N GLU A 195 6.69 -8.95 10.47
CA GLU A 195 7.15 -7.58 10.31
C GLU A 195 6.01 -6.56 10.15
N TYR A 196 4.79 -7.02 9.85
CA TYR A 196 3.66 -6.16 9.51
C TYR A 196 2.44 -6.46 10.40
N GLY A 197 2.36 -5.74 11.52
CA GLY A 197 1.20 -5.77 12.40
C GLY A 197 -0.06 -5.13 11.80
N PRO A 198 -1.21 -5.28 12.47
CA PRO A 198 -2.45 -4.63 12.05
C PRO A 198 -2.29 -3.11 12.06
N PHE A 199 -2.89 -2.47 11.06
CA PHE A 199 -2.83 -1.02 10.91
C PHE A 199 -3.99 -0.36 11.67
N PHE A 200 -3.65 0.42 12.69
CA PHE A 200 -4.61 1.18 13.48
C PHE A 200 -4.93 2.51 12.80
N THR A 201 -6.16 2.66 12.30
CA THR A 201 -6.58 3.93 11.68
C THR A 201 -6.79 5.04 12.72
N GLY A 202 -7.04 4.66 13.98
CA GLY A 202 -7.42 5.56 15.07
C GLY A 202 -8.83 6.16 14.92
N MET A 203 -9.57 5.83 13.86
CA MET A 203 -10.85 6.47 13.56
C MET A 203 -12.03 5.67 14.12
N PRO A 204 -12.95 6.32 14.86
CA PRO A 204 -14.26 5.76 15.18
C PRO A 204 -15.04 5.41 13.90
N PHE A 205 -15.87 4.36 13.97
CA PHE A 205 -16.60 3.82 12.83
C PHE A 205 -17.38 4.89 12.05
N LEU A 206 -18.18 5.75 12.70
CA LEU A 206 -19.00 6.74 12.00
C LEU A 206 -18.15 7.84 11.36
N TYR A 207 -17.08 8.28 12.02
CA TYR A 207 -16.16 9.25 11.44
C TYR A 207 -15.48 8.68 10.19
N TRP A 208 -14.96 7.45 10.29
CA TRP A 208 -14.39 6.73 9.16
C TRP A 208 -15.40 6.49 8.03
N TYR A 209 -16.66 6.23 8.36
CA TYR A 209 -17.70 6.02 7.36
C TYR A 209 -18.10 7.31 6.65
N GLU A 210 -18.35 8.38 7.41
CA GLU A 210 -18.74 9.69 6.90
C GLU A 210 -17.66 10.27 6.00
N MET A 211 -16.42 10.26 6.48
CA MET A 211 -15.32 10.92 5.78
C MET A 211 -15.04 10.27 4.42
N TYR A 212 -15.28 8.97 4.26
CA TYR A 212 -15.12 8.31 2.96
C TYR A 212 -15.95 8.98 1.86
N PHE A 213 -17.21 9.29 2.15
CA PHE A 213 -18.08 9.95 1.18
C PHE A 213 -17.73 11.43 1.04
N GLN A 214 -17.35 12.11 2.12
CA GLN A 214 -16.86 13.49 2.07
C GLN A 214 -15.65 13.63 1.13
N GLU A 215 -14.72 12.68 1.19
CA GLU A 215 -13.54 12.63 0.34
C GLU A 215 -13.88 12.45 -1.15
N ILE A 216 -14.87 11.62 -1.46
CA ILE A 216 -15.40 11.48 -2.83
C ILE A 216 -16.00 12.80 -3.30
N LEU A 217 -16.79 13.46 -2.46
CA LEU A 217 -17.44 14.74 -2.80
C LEU A 217 -16.43 15.87 -3.01
N GLN A 218 -15.32 15.85 -2.27
CA GLN A 218 -14.19 16.79 -2.42
C GLN A 218 -13.28 16.42 -3.60
N ASP A 219 -13.57 15.35 -4.33
CA ASP A 219 -12.77 14.86 -5.46
C ASP A 219 -11.32 14.54 -5.06
N HIS A 220 -11.12 14.05 -3.82
CA HIS A 220 -9.82 13.61 -3.33
C HIS A 220 -9.48 12.20 -3.81
N ASN A 221 -8.21 11.83 -3.66
CA ASN A 221 -7.69 10.50 -3.95
C ASN A 221 -7.90 9.56 -2.74
N LEU A 222 -8.64 8.48 -2.96
CA LEU A 222 -8.99 7.50 -1.92
C LEU A 222 -8.17 6.20 -1.96
N THR A 223 -7.13 6.09 -2.80
CA THR A 223 -6.33 4.85 -2.93
C THR A 223 -5.77 4.35 -1.60
N SER A 224 -5.43 5.26 -0.69
CA SER A 224 -4.91 4.97 0.65
C SER A 224 -5.85 5.45 1.75
N TYR A 225 -7.17 5.39 1.50
CA TYR A 225 -8.18 5.77 2.50
C TYR A 225 -7.95 5.00 3.81
N GLY A 226 -8.07 5.67 4.95
CA GLY A 226 -7.82 5.08 6.26
C GLY A 226 -6.35 4.92 6.66
N TYR A 227 -5.42 4.85 5.72
CA TYR A 227 -3.98 4.85 5.99
C TYR A 227 -3.38 6.25 6.17
N LEU A 228 -4.10 7.28 5.71
CA LEU A 228 -3.66 8.67 5.72
C LEU A 228 -4.54 9.51 6.64
N CYS A 229 -3.95 10.57 7.22
CA CYS A 229 -4.68 11.52 8.04
C CYS A 229 -5.67 12.33 7.18
N LEU A 230 -6.87 12.54 7.72
CA LEU A 230 -7.97 13.22 7.03
C LEU A 230 -8.05 14.73 7.35
N LYS A 231 -6.99 15.30 7.93
CA LYS A 231 -6.85 16.74 8.19
C LYS A 231 -6.79 17.54 6.90
N SER A 232 -7.20 18.81 6.97
CA SER A 232 -7.04 19.76 5.87
C SER A 232 -5.56 20.05 5.57
N GLU A 233 -5.27 20.62 4.40
CA GLU A 233 -3.91 21.04 4.03
C GLU A 233 -3.31 21.98 5.09
N GLU A 234 -4.07 22.96 5.55
CA GLU A 234 -3.65 23.95 6.56
C GLU A 234 -3.29 23.29 7.90
N GLU A 235 -4.13 22.35 8.36
CA GLU A 235 -3.88 21.60 9.60
C GLU A 235 -2.65 20.70 9.48
N LEU A 236 -2.46 20.02 8.34
CA LEU A 236 -1.29 19.16 8.10
C LEU A 236 0.01 19.97 8.10
N VAL A 237 0.04 21.11 7.39
CA VAL A 237 1.22 22.00 7.36
C VAL A 237 1.49 22.61 8.72
N LYS A 238 0.43 23.04 9.43
CA LYS A 238 0.55 23.60 10.78
C LYS A 238 1.13 22.58 11.75
N ASP A 239 0.56 21.38 11.80
CA ASP A 239 1.02 20.33 12.70
C ASP A 239 2.47 19.94 12.39
N PHE A 240 2.83 19.84 11.11
CA PHE A 240 4.19 19.59 10.69
C PHE A 240 5.16 20.65 11.25
N CYS A 241 4.83 21.93 11.11
CA CYS A 241 5.66 23.04 11.58
C CYS A 241 5.72 23.17 13.12
N GLU A 242 4.70 22.67 13.82
CA GLU A 242 4.63 22.69 15.28
C GLU A 242 5.32 21.48 15.95
N MET A 243 5.53 20.38 15.22
CA MET A 243 6.23 19.20 15.74
C MET A 243 7.64 19.52 16.26
N ASP A 244 8.39 20.38 15.56
CA ASP A 244 9.75 20.76 16.00
C ASP A 244 9.77 21.68 17.23
N LYS A 245 8.65 22.35 17.51
CA LYS A 245 8.52 23.28 18.64
C LYS A 245 8.12 22.57 19.93
N LYS A 246 7.53 21.38 19.82
CA LYS A 246 7.21 20.53 20.96
C LYS A 246 8.48 19.77 21.37
N THR A 247 9.33 20.43 22.18
CA THR A 247 10.25 19.70 23.06
C THR A 247 9.45 18.62 23.79
N ALA A 248 10.03 17.43 23.91
CA ALA A 248 9.50 16.26 24.62
C ALA A 248 8.98 16.61 26.02
N VAL A 249 7.80 17.20 26.09
CA VAL A 249 6.87 16.99 27.18
C VAL A 249 6.33 15.61 26.88
N GLU A 250 6.50 14.69 27.83
CA GLU A 250 5.81 13.41 27.87
C GLU A 250 4.31 13.69 27.79
N ASP A 251 3.84 13.89 26.57
CA ASP A 251 2.44 14.07 26.30
C ASP A 251 1.87 12.67 26.47
N ASN A 252 1.14 12.51 27.56
CA ASN A 252 0.32 11.36 27.91
C ASN A 252 -0.83 11.21 26.89
N ARG A 253 -0.54 11.37 25.59
CA ARG A 253 -1.50 11.26 24.50
C ARG A 253 -1.61 9.80 24.12
N ASP A 254 -2.85 9.34 24.16
CA ASP A 254 -3.30 7.96 24.04
C ASP A 254 -3.11 7.33 22.62
N VAL A 255 -2.46 8.06 21.69
CA VAL A 255 -2.11 7.64 20.32
C VAL A 255 -0.72 8.21 19.99
N PRO A 256 0.22 7.41 19.41
CA PRO A 256 1.51 7.95 18.96
C PRO A 256 1.25 9.13 18.00
N PRO A 257 1.83 10.31 18.24
CA PRO A 257 1.62 11.44 17.36
C PRO A 257 2.08 11.08 15.95
N LEU A 258 1.27 11.42 14.94
CA LEU A 258 1.66 11.29 13.54
C LEU A 258 3.06 11.87 13.35
N ASN A 259 3.94 11.11 12.71
CA ASN A 259 5.25 11.60 12.38
C ASN A 259 5.20 12.53 11.14
N LYS A 260 6.30 13.25 10.88
CA LYS A 260 6.39 14.20 9.77
C LYS A 260 6.15 13.54 8.39
N GLU A 261 6.61 12.31 8.22
CA GLU A 261 6.39 11.53 6.99
C GLU A 261 4.89 11.23 6.78
N GLN A 262 4.17 10.85 7.84
CA GLN A 262 2.73 10.60 7.80
C GLN A 262 1.92 11.88 7.52
N LEU A 263 2.36 13.03 8.05
CA LEU A 263 1.74 14.31 7.76
C LEU A 263 1.91 14.71 6.29
N LEU A 264 3.13 14.60 5.75
CA LEU A 264 3.37 14.90 4.33
C LEU A 264 2.68 13.89 3.41
N SER A 265 2.71 12.59 3.73
CA SER A 265 2.08 11.58 2.89
C SER A 265 0.56 11.77 2.80
N SER A 266 -0.06 12.33 3.85
CA SER A 266 -1.48 12.68 3.85
C SER A 266 -1.84 13.74 2.79
N LEU A 267 -0.88 14.59 2.37
CA LEU A 267 -1.10 15.52 1.28
C LEU A 267 -1.32 14.82 -0.08
N PHE A 268 -0.93 13.54 -0.24
CA PHE A 268 -1.21 12.79 -1.47
C PHE A 268 -2.70 12.49 -1.70
N ARG A 269 -3.57 12.77 -0.73
CA ARG A 269 -5.02 12.73 -0.94
C ARG A 269 -5.51 13.88 -1.83
N PHE A 270 -4.83 15.02 -1.82
CA PHE A 270 -5.27 16.17 -2.59
C PHE A 270 -4.83 16.06 -4.06
N LYS A 271 -5.68 16.53 -4.97
CA LYS A 271 -5.37 16.64 -6.41
C LYS A 271 -4.64 17.94 -6.74
N THR A 272 -4.96 19.00 -6.01
CA THR A 272 -4.35 20.33 -6.08
C THR A 272 -3.99 20.77 -4.67
N ALA A 273 -3.14 21.77 -4.52
CA ALA A 273 -2.80 22.33 -3.22
C ALA A 273 -2.88 23.85 -3.24
N ALA A 274 -3.12 24.45 -2.08
CA ALA A 274 -3.06 25.89 -1.88
C ALA A 274 -1.63 26.43 -2.10
N ALA A 275 -1.51 27.73 -2.41
CA ALA A 275 -0.23 28.37 -2.67
C ALA A 275 0.70 28.28 -1.45
N GLU A 276 0.14 28.40 -0.25
CA GLU A 276 0.82 28.30 1.03
C GLU A 276 1.41 26.90 1.25
N THR A 277 0.68 25.85 0.88
CA THR A 277 1.16 24.46 0.92
C THR A 277 2.32 24.26 -0.05
N ILE A 278 2.22 24.82 -1.27
CA ILE A 278 3.28 24.74 -2.30
C ILE A 278 4.53 25.52 -1.85
N ASP A 279 4.38 26.70 -1.27
CA ASP A 279 5.45 27.50 -0.67
C ASP A 279 6.15 26.74 0.45
N PHE A 280 5.38 26.12 1.34
CA PHE A 280 5.90 25.26 2.41
C PHE A 280 6.74 24.08 1.85
N LEU A 281 6.20 23.32 0.90
CA LEU A 281 6.90 22.16 0.31
C LEU A 281 8.21 22.57 -0.40
N ALA A 282 8.19 23.69 -1.11
CA ALA A 282 9.38 24.23 -1.78
C ALA A 282 10.45 24.71 -0.78
N ALA A 283 10.03 25.28 0.35
CA ALA A 283 10.91 25.79 1.39
C ALA A 283 11.42 24.74 2.39
N LEU A 284 10.79 23.56 2.45
CA LEU A 284 11.13 22.48 3.38
C LEU A 284 12.59 22.01 3.18
N LYS A 285 13.35 21.83 4.26
CA LYS A 285 14.78 21.45 4.23
C LYS A 285 15.06 20.29 5.19
N GLU A 286 14.47 19.14 4.90
CA GLU A 286 14.65 17.89 5.65
C GLU A 286 15.07 16.79 4.65
N PRO A 287 16.37 16.44 4.58
CA PRO A 287 16.91 15.52 3.57
C PRO A 287 16.17 14.18 3.46
N GLU A 288 15.70 13.66 4.57
CA GLU A 288 14.91 12.43 4.68
C GLU A 288 13.53 12.54 4.00
N LEU A 289 12.99 13.76 3.85
CA LEU A 289 11.69 14.04 3.21
C LEU A 289 11.85 14.62 1.79
N ASP A 290 13.07 14.80 1.30
CA ASP A 290 13.36 15.41 0.00
C ASP A 290 12.64 14.71 -1.17
N ALA A 291 12.61 13.38 -1.16
CA ALA A 291 11.94 12.62 -2.20
C ALA A 291 10.42 12.86 -2.17
N MET A 292 9.82 12.84 -0.98
CA MET A 292 8.38 12.99 -0.80
C MET A 292 7.90 14.40 -1.13
N ARG A 293 8.59 15.44 -0.63
CA ARG A 293 8.23 16.83 -0.95
C ARG A 293 8.36 17.13 -2.44
N THR A 294 9.39 16.58 -3.09
CA THR A 294 9.60 16.76 -4.54
C THR A 294 8.50 16.06 -5.33
N GLU A 295 8.09 14.86 -4.92
CA GLU A 295 6.97 14.16 -5.54
C GLU A 295 5.65 14.93 -5.41
N LEU A 296 5.35 15.47 -4.22
CA LEU A 296 4.18 16.32 -4.00
C LEU A 296 4.23 17.57 -4.89
N LEU A 297 5.40 18.20 -5.04
CA LEU A 297 5.58 19.32 -5.94
C LEU A 297 5.37 18.95 -7.41
N PHE A 298 5.83 17.78 -7.88
CA PHE A 298 5.52 17.35 -9.26
C PHE A 298 4.02 17.31 -9.54
N ARG A 299 3.22 16.99 -8.52
CA ARG A 299 1.75 16.96 -8.61
C ARG A 299 1.14 18.36 -8.56
N PHE A 300 1.55 19.20 -7.62
CA PHE A 300 0.89 20.49 -7.34
C PHE A 300 1.46 21.65 -8.14
N ASP A 301 2.78 21.68 -8.37
CA ASP A 301 3.48 22.71 -9.11
C ASP A 301 4.74 22.12 -9.77
N LEU A 302 4.59 21.65 -11.01
CA LEU A 302 5.66 21.00 -11.75
C LEU A 302 6.89 21.91 -11.93
N HIS A 303 6.72 23.23 -12.01
CA HIS A 303 7.84 24.15 -12.18
C HIS A 303 8.72 24.13 -10.93
N ARG A 304 8.12 24.35 -9.76
CA ARG A 304 8.84 24.30 -8.48
C ARG A 304 9.36 22.91 -8.17
N GLY A 305 8.60 21.87 -8.49
CA GLY A 305 9.05 20.49 -8.36
C GLY A 305 10.32 20.22 -9.18
N ARG A 306 10.40 20.76 -10.39
CA ARG A 306 11.62 20.66 -11.21
C ARG A 306 12.79 21.43 -10.64
N GLU A 307 12.58 22.63 -10.10
CA GLU A 307 13.64 23.41 -9.46
C GLU A 307 14.23 22.65 -8.27
N VAL A 308 13.40 22.12 -7.39
CA VAL A 308 13.84 21.30 -6.25
C VAL A 308 14.54 20.04 -6.76
N PHE A 309 13.92 19.30 -7.69
CA PHE A 309 14.50 18.08 -8.24
C PHE A 309 15.88 18.31 -8.87
N GLU A 310 16.06 19.37 -9.66
CA GLU A 310 17.34 19.71 -10.29
C GLU A 310 18.41 20.08 -9.24
N GLN A 311 18.02 20.77 -8.16
CA GLN A 311 18.93 21.03 -7.02
C GLN A 311 19.37 19.72 -6.36
N LEU A 312 18.42 18.84 -6.02
CA LEU A 312 18.70 17.52 -5.42
C LEU A 312 19.63 16.69 -6.29
N LEU A 313 19.32 16.61 -7.59
CA LEU A 313 20.07 15.85 -8.58
C LEU A 313 21.50 16.38 -8.78
N SER A 314 21.68 17.70 -8.68
CA SER A 314 22.99 18.36 -8.85
C SER A 314 23.98 18.13 -7.71
N GLY A 315 23.53 17.53 -6.60
CA GLY A 315 24.43 17.09 -5.53
C GLY A 315 23.95 17.33 -4.11
N SER A 316 22.82 18.03 -3.88
CA SER A 316 22.36 18.26 -2.51
C SER A 316 21.75 16.99 -1.88
N ASN A 317 21.10 16.15 -2.69
CA ASN A 317 20.62 14.81 -2.28
C ASN A 317 20.25 13.95 -3.51
N PRO A 318 21.22 13.39 -4.24
CA PRO A 318 20.95 12.65 -5.48
C PRO A 318 20.08 11.40 -5.26
N ASP A 319 20.25 10.68 -4.16
CA ASP A 319 19.44 9.50 -3.84
C ASP A 319 17.95 9.88 -3.67
N ALA A 320 17.64 11.01 -3.04
CA ALA A 320 16.26 11.50 -2.95
C ALA A 320 15.67 11.89 -4.32
N ALA A 321 16.46 12.53 -5.19
CA ALA A 321 16.04 12.80 -6.57
C ALA A 321 15.72 11.49 -7.30
N ILE A 322 16.59 10.49 -7.19
CA ILE A 322 16.38 9.17 -7.80
C ILE A 322 15.12 8.50 -7.28
N CYS A 323 14.86 8.58 -5.97
CA CYS A 323 13.67 8.00 -5.34
C CYS A 323 12.36 8.54 -5.92
N CYS A 324 12.27 9.83 -6.20
CA CYS A 324 11.06 10.44 -6.78
C CYS A 324 11.07 10.52 -8.31
N ALA A 325 12.19 10.25 -9.00
CA ALA A 325 12.36 10.49 -10.44
C ALA A 325 11.30 9.84 -11.33
N ARG A 326 10.84 8.63 -11.00
CA ARG A 326 9.81 7.92 -11.79
C ARG A 326 8.43 8.57 -11.73
N ARG A 327 8.22 9.49 -10.78
CA ARG A 327 7.00 10.28 -10.60
C ARG A 327 6.96 11.53 -11.47
N LEU A 328 8.07 11.88 -12.13
CA LEU A 328 8.07 12.90 -13.16
C LEU A 328 7.06 12.57 -14.26
N PRO A 329 6.40 13.59 -14.85
CA PRO A 329 5.56 13.40 -16.02
C PRO A 329 6.32 12.71 -17.15
N GLU A 330 5.64 11.83 -17.89
CA GLU A 330 6.25 11.00 -18.93
C GLU A 330 6.99 11.82 -20.01
N GLY A 331 6.50 13.03 -20.31
CA GLY A 331 7.13 13.95 -21.25
C GLY A 331 8.48 14.54 -20.78
N GLU A 332 8.75 14.55 -19.48
CA GLU A 332 9.96 15.15 -18.89
C GLU A 332 11.08 14.13 -18.69
N LYS A 333 10.79 12.83 -18.58
CA LYS A 333 11.79 11.81 -18.18
C LYS A 333 13.04 11.82 -19.08
N CYS A 334 12.87 11.93 -20.39
CA CYS A 334 14.00 11.93 -21.34
C CYS A 334 14.93 13.14 -21.17
N ARG A 335 14.45 14.26 -20.63
CA ARG A 335 15.28 15.45 -20.31
C ARG A 335 16.38 15.10 -19.31
N TYR A 336 16.09 14.18 -18.39
CA TYR A 336 16.99 13.79 -17.30
C TYR A 336 17.73 12.47 -17.56
N TYR A 337 17.59 11.89 -18.76
CA TYR A 337 18.25 10.62 -19.10
C TYR A 337 19.77 10.69 -18.93
N GLN A 338 20.43 11.71 -19.50
CA GLN A 338 21.89 11.86 -19.44
C GLN A 338 22.42 12.13 -18.01
N PRO A 339 21.86 13.07 -17.22
CA PRO A 339 22.23 13.22 -15.82
C PRO A 339 22.06 11.94 -14.99
N MET A 340 20.95 11.22 -15.16
CA MET A 340 20.70 9.95 -14.45
C MET A 340 21.66 8.84 -14.88
N LEU A 341 22.01 8.80 -16.17
CA LEU A 341 23.01 7.89 -16.69
C LEU A 341 24.39 8.16 -16.07
N GLN A 342 24.79 9.43 -15.94
CA GLN A 342 26.05 9.79 -15.25
C GLN A 342 26.05 9.32 -13.80
N LEU A 343 24.93 9.48 -13.08
CA LEU A 343 24.76 8.99 -11.72
C LEU A 343 24.80 7.45 -11.63
N LEU A 344 24.34 6.72 -12.64
CA LEU A 344 24.45 5.27 -12.70
C LEU A 344 25.91 4.80 -12.66
N TYR A 345 26.84 5.56 -13.23
CA TYR A 345 28.27 5.23 -13.22
C TYR A 345 29.07 5.89 -12.09
N GLY A 346 28.48 6.80 -11.30
CA GLY A 346 29.15 7.43 -10.16
C GLY A 346 29.22 6.54 -8.91
N GLU A 347 30.19 6.73 -8.03
CA GLU A 347 30.33 5.88 -6.82
C GLU A 347 29.38 6.29 -5.67
N ASN A 348 28.89 7.52 -5.67
CA ASN A 348 28.21 8.14 -4.51
C ASN A 348 26.70 7.86 -4.41
N VAL A 349 26.16 7.00 -5.26
CA VAL A 349 24.71 6.74 -5.34
C VAL A 349 24.41 5.32 -4.92
N THR A 350 23.50 5.17 -3.96
CA THR A 350 23.11 3.85 -3.44
C THR A 350 21.95 3.24 -4.24
N GLU A 351 21.07 4.08 -4.79
CA GLU A 351 19.81 3.69 -5.44
C GLU A 351 19.94 3.28 -6.93
N LYS A 352 20.95 2.47 -7.26
CA LYS A 352 21.24 2.07 -8.66
C LYS A 352 20.10 1.32 -9.36
N ASN A 353 19.34 0.50 -8.63
CA ASN A 353 18.19 -0.21 -9.20
C ASN A 353 17.07 0.77 -9.61
N ARG A 354 16.75 1.76 -8.75
CA ARG A 354 15.75 2.79 -9.06
C ARG A 354 16.17 3.63 -10.27
N LEU A 355 17.45 3.97 -10.38
CA LEU A 355 18.02 4.61 -11.56
C LEU A 355 17.77 3.81 -12.83
N LEU A 356 18.09 2.51 -12.82
CA LEU A 356 17.87 1.65 -14.00
C LEU A 356 16.38 1.59 -14.38
N TYR A 357 15.47 1.51 -13.42
CA TYR A 357 14.04 1.58 -13.70
C TYR A 357 13.60 2.94 -14.27
N PHE A 358 14.20 4.04 -13.82
CA PHE A 358 13.97 5.35 -14.44
C PHE A 358 14.48 5.40 -15.89
N LEU A 359 15.68 4.88 -16.16
CA LEU A 359 16.23 4.81 -17.52
C LEU A 359 15.38 3.90 -18.42
N HIS A 360 14.82 2.82 -17.88
CA HIS A 360 13.85 1.97 -18.59
C HIS A 360 12.60 2.75 -19.02
N ASP A 361 12.07 3.61 -18.15
CA ASP A 361 10.90 4.43 -18.45
C ASP A 361 11.20 5.52 -19.50
N CYS A 362 12.48 5.83 -19.76
CA CYS A 362 12.85 6.79 -20.80
C CYS A 362 12.71 6.19 -22.21
N LYS A 363 11.97 6.88 -23.08
CA LYS A 363 11.80 6.49 -24.50
C LYS A 363 13.10 6.59 -25.30
N CYS A 364 14.04 7.43 -24.88
CA CYS A 364 15.34 7.60 -25.53
C CYS A 364 16.42 6.60 -25.06
N ARG A 365 16.06 5.62 -24.23
CA ARG A 365 17.01 4.65 -23.67
C ARG A 365 17.73 3.86 -24.74
N ARG A 366 19.00 3.54 -24.48
CA ARG A 366 19.84 2.76 -25.38
C ARG A 366 20.56 1.65 -24.63
N ALA A 367 20.65 0.49 -25.26
CA ALA A 367 21.45 -0.61 -24.76
C ALA A 367 22.92 -0.21 -24.65
N GLY A 368 23.43 0.55 -25.63
CA GLY A 368 24.83 0.99 -25.64
C GLY A 368 25.27 1.81 -24.45
N ASP A 369 24.34 2.54 -23.84
CA ASP A 369 24.62 3.40 -22.71
C ASP A 369 24.71 2.60 -21.39
N ILE A 370 24.13 1.39 -21.36
CA ILE A 370 23.96 0.56 -20.14
C ILE A 370 24.80 -0.73 -20.20
N ILE A 371 25.17 -1.21 -21.39
CA ILE A 371 25.83 -2.52 -21.57
C ILE A 371 27.14 -2.64 -20.78
N VAL A 372 27.94 -1.56 -20.71
CA VAL A 372 29.21 -1.55 -19.96
C VAL A 372 28.93 -1.77 -18.47
N PHE A 373 27.93 -1.09 -17.92
CA PHE A 373 27.51 -1.28 -16.53
C PHE A 373 27.10 -2.73 -16.24
N ALA A 374 26.34 -3.36 -17.15
CA ALA A 374 25.90 -4.76 -17.01
C ALA A 374 27.07 -5.77 -17.09
N MET A 375 28.11 -5.45 -17.85
CA MET A 375 29.29 -6.31 -18.02
C MET A 375 30.31 -6.20 -16.88
N ASP A 376 30.30 -5.09 -16.15
CA ASP A 376 31.26 -4.85 -15.06
C ASP A 376 30.98 -5.73 -13.84
N ASN A 377 31.90 -6.64 -13.52
CA ASN A 377 31.79 -7.56 -12.39
C ASN A 377 31.99 -6.88 -11.02
N ASN A 378 32.43 -5.62 -10.97
CA ASN A 378 32.48 -4.84 -9.73
C ASN A 378 31.07 -4.42 -9.27
N ASN A 379 30.10 -4.37 -10.19
CA ASN A 379 28.71 -4.07 -9.85
C ASN A 379 28.02 -5.29 -9.24
N LYS A 380 27.13 -5.06 -8.27
CA LYS A 380 26.32 -6.11 -7.63
C LYS A 380 25.53 -6.87 -8.71
N GLU A 381 25.49 -8.20 -8.59
CA GLU A 381 24.78 -9.08 -9.53
C GLU A 381 23.32 -8.66 -9.75
N GLU A 382 22.63 -8.30 -8.66
CA GLU A 382 21.24 -7.85 -8.70
C GLU A 382 21.06 -6.61 -9.58
N THR A 383 21.91 -5.60 -9.42
CA THR A 383 21.85 -4.37 -10.21
C THR A 383 22.23 -4.61 -11.67
N ARG A 384 23.21 -5.48 -11.93
CA ARG A 384 23.56 -5.90 -13.29
C ARG A 384 22.41 -6.63 -13.96
N LYS A 385 21.67 -7.48 -13.24
CA LYS A 385 20.48 -8.18 -13.74
C LYS A 385 19.41 -7.17 -14.17
N THR A 386 19.13 -6.16 -13.34
CA THR A 386 18.23 -5.06 -13.70
C THR A 386 18.71 -4.36 -14.98
N ALA A 387 20.02 -4.09 -15.10
CA ALA A 387 20.59 -3.45 -16.29
C ALA A 387 20.38 -4.28 -17.56
N VAL A 388 20.58 -5.61 -17.50
CA VAL A 388 20.31 -6.53 -18.62
C VAL A 388 18.82 -6.55 -18.98
N TYR A 389 17.93 -6.51 -17.98
CA TYR A 389 16.50 -6.37 -18.22
C TYR A 389 16.18 -5.08 -19.01
N VAL A 390 16.74 -3.93 -18.59
CA VAL A 390 16.56 -2.66 -19.32
C VAL A 390 17.07 -2.77 -20.75
N ILE A 391 18.28 -3.31 -20.95
CA ILE A 391 18.87 -3.54 -22.28
C ILE A 391 17.95 -4.39 -23.16
N GLY A 392 17.30 -5.42 -22.61
CA GLY A 392 16.35 -6.26 -23.33
C GLY A 392 15.14 -5.51 -23.89
N THR A 393 14.84 -4.33 -23.37
CA THR A 393 13.75 -3.45 -23.84
C THR A 393 14.20 -2.38 -24.84
N CYS A 394 15.50 -2.25 -25.12
CA CYS A 394 16.04 -1.26 -26.05
C CYS A 394 15.99 -1.75 -27.50
N ASP A 395 15.82 -0.81 -28.44
CA ASP A 395 15.75 -1.12 -29.88
C ASP A 395 17.13 -1.53 -30.44
N ASP A 396 18.21 -0.94 -29.93
CA ASP A 396 19.58 -1.18 -30.35
C ASP A 396 20.24 -2.39 -29.67
N LYS A 397 19.51 -3.17 -28.84
CA LYS A 397 20.06 -4.31 -28.09
C LYS A 397 20.76 -5.35 -28.96
N MET A 398 20.29 -5.53 -30.19
CA MET A 398 20.86 -6.50 -31.13
C MET A 398 22.23 -6.09 -31.68
N ASN A 399 22.68 -4.86 -31.43
CA ASN A 399 24.06 -4.43 -31.71
C ASN A 399 25.06 -4.99 -30.68
N TYR A 400 24.57 -5.48 -29.53
CA TYR A 400 25.38 -5.94 -28.39
C TYR A 400 25.22 -7.45 -28.12
N VAL A 401 24.94 -8.23 -29.17
CA VAL A 401 24.76 -9.69 -29.08
C VAL A 401 25.99 -10.44 -28.58
N ARG A 402 27.18 -9.86 -28.75
CA ARG A 402 28.43 -10.44 -28.25
C ARG A 402 28.45 -10.38 -26.73
N GLU A 403 28.24 -9.20 -26.16
CA GLU A 403 28.21 -8.94 -24.73
C GLU A 403 27.07 -9.73 -24.07
N LEU A 404 25.88 -9.74 -24.68
CA LEU A 404 24.76 -10.56 -24.20
C LEU A 404 25.08 -12.07 -24.26
N SER A 405 25.82 -12.54 -25.26
CA SER A 405 26.29 -13.93 -25.33
C SER A 405 27.31 -14.27 -24.25
N GLU A 406 28.19 -13.34 -23.90
CA GLU A 406 29.13 -13.50 -22.79
C GLU A 406 28.38 -13.64 -21.46
N LEU A 407 27.38 -12.80 -21.21
CA LEU A 407 26.51 -12.92 -20.02
C LEU A 407 25.75 -14.26 -19.98
N MET A 408 25.21 -14.71 -21.12
CA MET A 408 24.56 -16.02 -21.25
C MET A 408 25.49 -17.20 -20.94
N ARG A 409 26.78 -17.05 -21.24
CA ARG A 409 27.82 -18.07 -21.01
C ARG A 409 28.50 -17.95 -19.64
N GLY A 410 28.16 -16.90 -18.89
CA GLY A 410 28.72 -16.64 -17.56
C GLY A 410 28.34 -17.69 -16.51
N GLU A 411 28.88 -17.50 -15.31
CA GLU A 411 28.66 -18.39 -14.17
C GLU A 411 27.33 -18.11 -13.46
N SER A 412 26.90 -16.84 -13.39
CA SER A 412 25.62 -16.47 -12.77
C SER A 412 24.44 -17.00 -13.58
N TYR A 413 23.64 -17.83 -12.93
CA TYR A 413 22.39 -18.34 -13.47
C TYR A 413 21.42 -17.20 -13.84
N TRP A 414 21.26 -16.21 -12.95
CA TRP A 414 20.28 -15.15 -13.12
C TRP A 414 20.66 -14.15 -14.21
N LEU A 415 21.94 -13.82 -14.34
CA LEU A 415 22.43 -13.00 -15.46
C LEU A 415 22.29 -13.75 -16.78
N ALA A 416 22.63 -15.04 -16.82
CA ALA A 416 22.47 -15.85 -18.01
C ALA A 416 21.00 -15.97 -18.44
N HIS A 417 20.10 -16.18 -17.48
CA HIS A 417 18.66 -16.25 -17.72
C HIS A 417 18.12 -14.92 -18.27
N THR A 418 18.45 -13.81 -17.62
CA THR A 418 17.96 -12.48 -18.00
C THR A 418 18.52 -12.06 -19.36
N ALA A 419 19.78 -12.37 -19.66
CA ALA A 419 20.38 -12.13 -20.97
C ALA A 419 19.73 -12.98 -22.07
N LEU A 420 19.39 -14.25 -21.79
CA LEU A 420 18.60 -15.07 -22.70
C LEU A 420 17.23 -14.43 -22.95
N GLN A 421 16.52 -13.99 -21.89
CA GLN A 421 15.23 -13.33 -21.99
C GLN A 421 15.27 -12.03 -22.81
N ALA A 422 16.39 -11.32 -22.80
CA ALA A 422 16.57 -10.11 -23.60
C ALA A 422 16.52 -10.36 -25.12
N VAL A 423 16.92 -11.56 -25.59
CA VAL A 423 17.16 -11.83 -27.03
C VAL A 423 16.44 -13.04 -27.60
N PHE A 424 15.90 -13.96 -26.81
CA PHE A 424 15.35 -15.24 -27.30
C PHE A 424 14.23 -15.13 -28.34
N ARG A 425 13.52 -14.00 -28.40
CA ARG A 425 12.47 -13.73 -29.41
C ARG A 425 12.99 -12.98 -30.64
N SER A 426 14.29 -12.69 -30.70
CA SER A 426 14.92 -11.96 -31.79
C SER A 426 15.67 -12.92 -32.70
N LYS A 427 15.52 -12.73 -34.02
CA LYS A 427 16.28 -13.51 -35.01
C LYS A 427 17.72 -13.02 -35.06
N CYS A 428 18.67 -13.89 -34.72
CA CYS A 428 20.09 -13.58 -34.84
C CYS A 428 20.96 -14.84 -34.88
N ARG A 429 21.53 -15.14 -36.06
CA ARG A 429 22.42 -16.29 -36.26
C ARG A 429 23.67 -16.30 -35.38
N LYS A 430 24.13 -15.13 -34.92
CA LYS A 430 25.29 -15.03 -34.01
C LYS A 430 25.02 -15.63 -32.63
N LEU A 431 23.76 -15.89 -32.28
CA LEU A 431 23.36 -16.46 -31.00
C LEU A 431 23.17 -17.99 -31.05
N ASP A 432 23.11 -18.59 -32.24
CA ASP A 432 22.82 -20.02 -32.43
C ASP A 432 23.76 -20.90 -31.59
N ASP A 433 25.07 -20.64 -31.65
CA ASP A 433 26.08 -21.37 -30.87
C ASP A 433 25.90 -21.20 -29.36
N THR A 434 25.53 -19.99 -28.92
CA THR A 434 25.28 -19.72 -27.50
C THR A 434 24.04 -20.46 -27.01
N TYR A 435 22.95 -20.49 -27.80
CA TYR A 435 21.75 -21.24 -27.44
C TYR A 435 22.01 -22.75 -27.37
N LEU A 436 22.77 -23.30 -28.33
CA LEU A 436 23.17 -24.71 -28.30
C LEU A 436 24.06 -25.03 -27.09
N TRP A 437 24.99 -24.14 -26.74
CA TRP A 437 25.80 -24.27 -25.53
C TRP A 437 24.93 -24.25 -24.26
N MET A 438 24.03 -23.27 -24.14
CA MET A 438 23.12 -23.15 -23.00
C MET A 438 22.21 -24.38 -22.89
N TRP A 439 21.74 -24.94 -24.01
CA TRP A 439 20.92 -26.14 -24.01
C TRP A 439 21.67 -27.36 -23.46
N LYS A 440 22.94 -27.54 -23.82
CA LYS A 440 23.76 -28.62 -23.23
C LYS A 440 23.88 -28.48 -21.71
N LYS A 441 23.98 -27.25 -21.21
CA LYS A 441 24.11 -26.94 -19.77
C LYS A 441 22.79 -27.00 -19.00
N TYR A 442 21.70 -26.50 -19.57
CA TYR A 442 20.44 -26.20 -18.86
C TYR A 442 19.20 -26.94 -19.38
N LYS A 443 19.31 -27.94 -20.27
CA LYS A 443 18.15 -28.68 -20.82
C LYS A 443 17.23 -29.31 -19.76
N THR A 444 17.75 -29.64 -18.58
CA THR A 444 16.98 -30.21 -17.46
C THR A 444 16.35 -29.13 -16.57
N ASP A 445 16.79 -27.87 -16.71
CA ASP A 445 16.20 -26.74 -16.01
C ASP A 445 14.93 -26.29 -16.76
N ARG A 446 13.80 -26.29 -16.05
CA ARG A 446 12.49 -26.01 -16.64
C ARG A 446 12.38 -24.57 -17.18
N MET A 447 12.95 -23.60 -16.48
CA MET A 447 12.85 -22.18 -16.83
C MET A 447 13.73 -21.85 -18.03
N MET A 448 14.99 -22.27 -18.00
CA MET A 448 15.94 -22.08 -19.10
C MET A 448 15.50 -22.82 -20.36
N SER A 449 15.14 -24.11 -20.23
CA SER A 449 14.74 -24.91 -21.38
C SER A 449 13.49 -24.37 -22.08
N ALA A 450 12.53 -23.78 -21.35
CA ALA A 450 11.37 -23.14 -21.95
C ALA A 450 11.75 -21.92 -22.81
N ASN A 451 12.62 -21.04 -22.31
CA ASN A 451 13.10 -19.88 -23.08
C ASN A 451 13.95 -20.31 -24.29
N LEU A 452 14.81 -21.32 -24.14
CA LEU A 452 15.64 -21.85 -25.22
C LEU A 452 14.82 -22.51 -26.34
N LYS A 453 13.73 -23.23 -26.01
CA LYS A 453 12.81 -23.77 -27.02
C LYS A 453 12.21 -22.67 -27.90
N ILE A 454 11.83 -21.54 -27.30
CA ILE A 454 11.34 -20.38 -28.05
C ILE A 454 12.46 -19.77 -28.90
N ALA A 455 13.69 -19.69 -28.38
CA ALA A 455 14.86 -19.25 -29.14
C ALA A 455 15.12 -20.12 -30.38
N PHE A 456 15.02 -21.44 -30.21
CA PHE A 456 15.18 -22.42 -31.28
C PHE A 456 14.10 -22.30 -32.35
N GLN A 457 12.84 -22.17 -31.93
CA GLN A 457 11.74 -21.94 -32.85
C GLN A 457 11.92 -20.63 -33.64
N THR A 458 12.31 -19.56 -32.96
CA THR A 458 12.51 -18.23 -33.56
C THR A 458 13.63 -18.24 -34.61
N ASN A 459 14.72 -18.98 -34.34
CA ASN A 459 15.92 -19.00 -35.19
C ASN A 459 16.00 -20.22 -36.13
N GLY A 460 15.04 -21.14 -36.07
CA GLY A 460 15.03 -22.36 -36.89
C GLY A 460 16.19 -23.30 -36.54
N ILE A 461 16.49 -23.45 -35.25
CA ILE A 461 17.55 -24.35 -34.74
C ILE A 461 16.91 -25.66 -34.31
N SER A 462 17.48 -26.79 -34.73
CA SER A 462 17.07 -28.12 -34.25
C SER A 462 18.11 -28.60 -33.23
N PRO A 463 17.80 -28.59 -31.92
CA PRO A 463 18.72 -29.11 -30.92
C PRO A 463 18.84 -30.64 -31.09
N GLN A 464 20.08 -31.14 -31.13
CA GLN A 464 20.38 -32.58 -31.06
C GLN A 464 20.39 -33.07 -29.61
#